data_AF-A0A969G5H3-F1
#
_entry.id   AF-A0A969G5H3-F1
#
_cell.length_a   1.000
_cell.length_b   1.000
_cell.length_c   1.000
_cell.angle_alpha   90.00
_cell.angle_beta   90.00
_cell.angle_gamma   90.00
#
_symmetry.space_group_name_H-M   'P 1'
#
loop_
_entity.id
_entity.type
_entity.pdbx_description
1 polymer ?
#
loop_
_entity_poly.entity_id
_entity_poly.type
_entity_poly.pdbx_seq_one_letter_code
_entity_poly.pdbx_strand_id
1 'polypeptide(L)'
;MKYRDRYPADWEEIALKVKQAAKWQCQMCGLGCIPSGVAVAGIGKSARAIYRLEVHHINCKPEDNRKENLIALCSACHLRQRRRGRGSVEFVFVRDKKIRGRSPPTPPQESVNLDLNQT
;
A
#
# COMPACT_ATOMS: atom_id res chain seq x y z
N MET A 1 20.71 -17.76 3.29
CA MET A 1 19.40 -17.95 3.94
C MET A 1 18.34 -17.23 3.11
N LYS A 2 17.39 -17.93 2.51
CA LYS A 2 16.40 -17.31 1.59
C LYS A 2 15.36 -16.59 2.43
N TYR A 3 15.18 -15.31 2.16
CA TYR A 3 14.28 -14.41 2.91
C TYR A 3 12.80 -14.86 2.89
N ARG A 4 12.43 -15.76 1.97
CA ARG A 4 11.07 -16.33 1.80
C ARG A 4 10.71 -17.33 2.90
N ASP A 5 11.67 -18.04 3.47
CA ASP A 5 11.41 -19.10 4.47
C ASP A 5 10.96 -18.55 5.84
N ARG A 6 11.08 -17.22 6.04
CA ARG A 6 10.62 -16.53 7.26
C ARG A 6 9.14 -16.17 7.22
N TYR A 7 8.52 -16.27 6.05
CA TYR A 7 7.11 -16.02 5.87
C TYR A 7 6.37 -17.35 5.76
N PRO A 8 5.13 -17.41 6.25
CA PRO A 8 4.31 -18.59 6.05
C PRO A 8 3.92 -18.70 4.56
N ALA A 9 3.56 -19.91 4.14
CA ALA A 9 3.24 -20.20 2.73
C ALA A 9 2.03 -19.39 2.20
N ASP A 10 1.11 -19.00 3.10
CA ASP A 10 -0.09 -18.22 2.84
C ASP A 10 0.12 -16.70 2.87
N TRP A 11 1.38 -16.22 2.94
CA TRP A 11 1.68 -14.79 2.97
C TRP A 11 1.03 -13.99 1.83
N GLU A 12 0.98 -14.55 0.62
CA GLU A 12 0.36 -13.87 -0.53
C GLU A 12 -1.13 -13.63 -0.30
N GLU A 13 -1.83 -14.57 0.34
CA GLU A 13 -3.24 -14.45 0.70
C GLU A 13 -3.45 -13.45 1.83
N ILE A 14 -2.62 -13.49 2.88
CA ILE A 14 -2.63 -12.51 3.98
C ILE A 14 -2.42 -11.10 3.40
N ALA A 15 -1.40 -10.93 2.56
CA ALA A 15 -1.08 -9.65 1.96
C ALA A 15 -2.21 -9.14 1.06
N LEU A 16 -2.86 -10.02 0.30
CA LEU A 16 -4.01 -9.68 -0.53
C LEU A 16 -5.19 -9.20 0.33
N LYS A 17 -5.52 -9.92 1.41
CA LYS A 17 -6.59 -9.54 2.36
C LYS A 17 -6.35 -8.16 2.96
N VAL A 18 -5.11 -7.85 3.36
CA VAL A 18 -4.75 -6.52 3.89
C VAL A 18 -4.89 -5.43 2.82
N LYS A 19 -4.44 -5.68 1.59
CA LYS A 19 -4.56 -4.72 0.47
C LYS A 19 -6.03 -4.47 0.09
N GLN A 20 -6.86 -5.51 0.09
CA GLN A 20 -8.30 -5.41 -0.16
C GLN A 20 -9.03 -4.66 0.95
N ALA A 21 -8.72 -4.95 2.22
CA ALA A 21 -9.27 -4.23 3.37
C ALA A 21 -8.93 -2.73 3.33
N ALA A 22 -7.73 -2.39 2.83
CA ALA A 22 -7.31 -1.01 2.60
C ALA A 22 -7.88 -0.39 1.31
N LYS A 23 -8.75 -1.09 0.56
CA LYS A 23 -9.31 -0.66 -0.73
C LYS A 23 -8.24 -0.22 -1.73
N TRP A 24 -7.07 -0.89 -1.69
CA TRP A 24 -5.90 -0.52 -2.48
C TRP A 24 -5.38 0.91 -2.25
N GLN A 25 -5.63 1.49 -1.08
CA GLN A 25 -5.14 2.82 -0.72
C GLN A 25 -4.04 2.72 0.34
N CYS A 26 -3.03 3.59 0.22
CA CYS A 26 -2.00 3.71 1.22
C CYS A 26 -2.59 4.23 2.53
N GLN A 27 -2.47 3.46 3.62
CA GLN A 27 -3.02 3.83 4.93
C GLN A 27 -2.24 4.97 5.61
N MET A 28 -1.10 5.39 5.06
CA MET A 28 -0.31 6.52 5.58
C MET A 28 -0.52 7.84 4.84
N CYS A 29 -0.64 7.81 3.51
CA CYS A 29 -0.77 9.05 2.71
C CYS A 29 -2.08 9.14 1.92
N GLY A 30 -2.90 8.09 1.92
CA GLY A 30 -4.17 8.03 1.18
C GLY A 30 -4.02 7.85 -0.34
N LEU A 31 -2.81 7.66 -0.86
CA LEU A 31 -2.59 7.45 -2.30
C LEU A 31 -3.28 6.16 -2.75
N GLY A 32 -4.17 6.25 -3.75
CA GLY A 32 -4.73 5.09 -4.42
C GLY A 32 -3.68 4.41 -5.28
N CYS A 33 -3.45 3.13 -5.00
CA CYS A 33 -2.48 2.28 -5.67
C CYS A 33 -3.17 1.37 -6.68
N ILE A 34 -2.39 0.84 -7.63
CA ILE A 34 -2.91 -0.02 -8.70
C ILE A 34 -2.79 -1.49 -8.25
N PRO A 35 -3.88 -2.27 -8.33
CA PRO A 35 -3.82 -3.70 -8.05
C PRO A 35 -2.83 -4.45 -8.94
N SER A 36 -2.15 -5.43 -8.35
CA SER A 36 -1.31 -6.36 -9.11
C SER A 36 -2.18 -7.13 -10.11
N GLY A 37 -1.81 -7.10 -11.40
CA GLY A 37 -2.56 -7.77 -12.46
C GLY A 37 -3.51 -6.87 -13.25
N VAL A 38 -3.81 -5.66 -12.76
CA VAL A 38 -4.67 -4.71 -13.51
C VAL A 38 -3.82 -3.92 -14.50
N ALA A 39 -4.13 -4.05 -15.78
CA ALA A 39 -3.57 -3.23 -16.85
C ALA A 39 -4.28 -1.87 -16.90
N VAL A 40 -3.54 -0.78 -16.70
CA VAL A 40 -4.06 0.59 -16.85
C VAL A 40 -3.45 1.19 -18.11
N ALA A 41 -4.29 1.61 -19.04
CA ALA A 41 -3.85 2.24 -20.28
C ALA A 41 -3.03 3.51 -19.98
N GLY A 42 -1.94 3.71 -20.71
CA GLY A 42 -1.07 4.88 -20.54
C GLY A 42 -0.12 4.85 -19.34
N ILE A 43 -0.11 3.79 -18.52
CA ILE A 43 0.81 3.65 -17.39
C ILE A 43 1.97 2.72 -17.74
N GLY A 44 3.16 3.31 -17.90
CA GLY A 44 4.42 2.57 -18.09
C GLY A 44 4.89 1.81 -16.84
N LYS A 45 5.88 0.92 -17.02
CA LYS A 45 6.44 0.09 -15.93
C LYS A 45 6.94 0.90 -14.73
N SER A 46 7.59 2.04 -14.99
CA SER A 46 8.11 2.95 -13.96
C SER A 46 6.99 3.58 -13.13
N ALA A 47 5.94 4.09 -13.78
CA ALA A 47 4.78 4.64 -13.11
C ALA A 47 4.05 3.57 -12.28
N ARG A 48 3.87 2.35 -12.80
CA ARG A 48 3.28 1.23 -12.03
C ARG A 48 4.09 0.89 -10.78
N ALA A 49 5.42 1.00 -10.80
CA ALA A 49 6.24 0.76 -9.61
C ALA A 49 5.99 1.79 -8.49
N ILE A 50 5.66 3.03 -8.84
CA ILE A 50 5.33 4.10 -7.87
C ILE A 50 3.97 3.81 -7.20
N TYR A 51 2.98 3.38 -7.98
CA TYR A 51 1.63 3.03 -7.50
C TYR A 51 1.52 1.61 -6.95
N ARG A 52 2.63 0.94 -6.64
CA ARG A 52 2.58 -0.38 -6.02
C ARG A 52 2.23 -0.24 -4.54
N LEU A 53 1.27 -1.05 -4.10
CA LEU A 53 0.91 -1.22 -2.69
C LEU A 53 1.60 -2.45 -2.12
N GLU A 54 2.32 -2.27 -1.04
CA GLU A 54 3.01 -3.33 -0.31
C GLU A 54 2.52 -3.38 1.13
N VAL A 55 2.60 -4.56 1.73
CA VAL A 55 2.28 -4.74 3.15
C VAL A 55 3.56 -4.62 3.96
N HIS A 56 3.50 -3.81 5.01
CA HIS A 56 4.60 -3.56 5.92
C HIS A 56 4.26 -4.06 7.32
N HIS A 57 5.21 -4.73 7.97
CA HIS A 57 5.14 -5.09 9.38
C HIS A 57 5.54 -3.90 10.23
N ILE A 58 4.62 -3.36 11.03
CA ILE A 58 4.84 -2.18 11.88
C ILE A 58 6.00 -2.42 12.85
N ASN A 59 6.09 -3.62 13.44
CA ASN A 59 7.16 -4.03 14.34
C ASN A 59 8.45 -4.50 13.64
N CYS A 60 8.52 -4.45 12.30
CA CYS A 60 9.62 -4.97 11.47
C CYS A 60 9.94 -6.47 11.64
N LYS A 61 9.03 -7.26 12.24
CA LYS A 61 9.17 -8.71 12.40
C LYS A 61 8.34 -9.43 11.34
N PRO A 62 8.97 -10.06 10.34
CA PRO A 62 8.28 -10.77 9.27
C PRO A 62 7.48 -11.99 9.74
N GLU A 63 7.81 -12.52 10.93
CA GLU A 63 7.14 -13.68 11.53
C GLU A 63 5.76 -13.29 12.13
N ASP A 64 5.55 -12.01 12.45
CA ASP A 64 4.34 -11.52 13.12
C ASP A 64 3.30 -11.03 12.11
N ASN A 65 2.49 -11.95 11.60
CA ASN A 65 1.49 -11.69 10.56
C ASN A 65 0.09 -11.36 11.10
N ARG A 66 0.01 -10.93 12.37
CA ARG A 66 -1.25 -10.45 12.96
C ARG A 66 -1.75 -9.21 12.23
N LYS A 67 -3.06 -9.12 11.98
CA LYS A 67 -3.65 -8.04 11.17
C LYS A 67 -3.31 -6.65 11.71
N GLU A 68 -3.22 -6.52 13.03
CA GLU A 68 -2.91 -5.27 13.73
C GLU A 68 -1.47 -4.82 13.52
N ASN A 69 -0.57 -5.74 13.15
CA ASN A 69 0.83 -5.45 12.86
C ASN A 69 1.09 -5.20 11.37
N LEU A 70 0.08 -5.38 10.51
CA LEU A 70 0.22 -5.24 9.06
C LEU A 70 -0.43 -3.94 8.60
N ILE A 71 0.30 -3.15 7.82
CA ILE A 71 -0.18 -1.90 7.23
C ILE A 71 0.10 -1.85 5.73
N ALA A 72 -0.89 -1.43 4.95
CA ALA A 72 -0.75 -1.28 3.50
C ALA A 72 -0.14 0.09 3.14
N LEU A 73 1.05 0.09 2.54
CA LEU A 73 1.82 1.28 2.20
C LEU A 73 2.17 1.33 0.71
N CYS A 74 2.15 2.52 0.11
CA CYS A 74 2.70 2.71 -1.23
C CYS A 74 4.24 2.57 -1.23
N SER A 75 4.85 2.29 -2.38
CA SER A 75 6.30 2.18 -2.53
C SER A 75 7.09 3.31 -1.85
N ALA A 76 6.62 4.55 -1.96
CA ALA A 76 7.29 5.71 -1.35
C ALA A 76 7.20 5.70 0.19
N CYS A 77 6.02 5.45 0.76
CA CYS A 77 5.82 5.37 2.21
C CYS A 77 6.54 4.16 2.81
N HIS A 78 6.51 3.01 2.13
CA HIS A 78 7.22 1.82 2.54
C HIS A 78 8.74 2.05 2.63
N LEU A 79 9.34 2.73 1.63
CA LEU A 79 10.76 3.10 1.65
C LEU A 79 11.09 4.11 2.77
N ARG A 80 10.17 5.03 3.08
CA ARG A 80 10.33 5.99 4.18
C ARG A 80 10.38 5.29 5.53
N GLN A 81 9.57 4.24 5.72
CA GLN A 81 9.54 3.50 6.98
C GLN A 81 10.86 2.74 7.23
N ARG A 82 11.46 2.16 6.19
CA ARG A 82 12.80 1.53 6.28
C ARG A 82 13.92 2.48 6.68
N ARG A 83 13.84 3.77 6.31
CA ARG A 83 14.85 4.78 6.67
C ARG A 83 14.81 5.21 8.14
N ARG A 84 13.76 4.85 8.89
CA ARG A 84 13.53 5.26 10.29
C ARG A 84 14.10 4.30 11.34
N GLY A 85 14.86 3.27 10.94
CA GLY A 85 15.65 2.43 11.86
C GLY A 85 16.83 3.13 12.57
N ARG A 86 16.90 4.47 12.54
CA ARG A 86 17.90 5.31 13.23
C ARG A 86 17.28 6.62 13.75
N GLY A 87 16.20 6.54 14.52
CA GLY A 87 15.67 7.70 15.24
C GLY A 87 14.15 7.74 15.27
N SER A 88 13.61 7.77 16.48
CA SER A 88 12.20 7.90 16.83
C SER A 88 11.50 8.99 16.03
N VAL A 89 10.28 8.74 15.55
CA VAL A 89 9.36 9.84 15.20
C VAL A 89 7.94 9.49 15.57
N GLU A 90 7.30 10.44 16.23
CA GLU A 90 5.85 10.60 16.27
C GLU A 90 5.24 10.55 14.86
N PHE A 91 4.00 10.05 14.81
CA PHE A 91 3.15 10.07 13.63
C PHE A 91 2.76 11.52 13.27
N VAL A 92 3.70 12.28 12.70
CA VAL A 92 3.33 13.57 12.11
C VAL A 92 2.56 13.26 10.83
N PHE A 93 1.26 13.49 10.87
CA PHE A 93 0.34 13.48 9.73
C PHE A 93 0.70 14.66 8.82
N VAL A 94 1.79 14.52 8.07
CA VAL A 94 2.27 15.58 7.18
C VAL A 94 1.36 15.63 5.95
N ARG A 95 0.30 16.44 6.05
CA ARG A 95 -0.40 17.05 4.91
C ARG A 95 0.46 18.18 4.34
N ASP A 96 1.70 17.92 3.92
CA ASP A 96 2.45 18.94 3.17
C ASP A 96 2.01 18.95 1.70
N LYS A 97 1.14 19.91 1.38
CA LYS A 97 0.80 20.34 0.02
C LYS A 97 2.00 21.02 -0.67
N LYS A 98 3.20 20.45 -0.63
CA LYS A 98 4.38 21.07 -1.28
C LYS A 98 5.45 20.10 -1.75
N ILE A 99 5.05 19.03 -2.45
CA ILE A 99 5.92 18.46 -3.48
C ILE A 99 5.65 19.20 -4.79
N ARG A 100 6.58 20.06 -5.19
CA ARG A 100 6.49 20.80 -6.44
C ARG A 100 6.50 19.81 -7.62
N GLY A 101 5.47 19.87 -8.46
CA GLY A 101 5.66 19.66 -9.90
C GLY A 101 5.27 18.33 -10.55
N ARG A 102 4.43 17.48 -9.94
CA ARG A 102 3.58 16.50 -10.67
C ARG A 102 2.56 15.91 -9.71
N SER A 103 1.31 16.33 -9.81
CA SER A 103 0.20 15.61 -9.19
C SER A 103 0.23 14.19 -9.75
N PRO A 104 0.29 13.14 -8.92
CA PRO A 104 0.07 11.78 -9.40
C PRO A 104 -1.31 11.74 -10.07
N PRO A 105 -1.46 11.22 -11.31
CA PRO A 105 -2.76 11.02 -11.93
C PRO A 105 -3.70 10.34 -10.94
N THR A 106 -4.84 10.98 -10.71
CA THR A 106 -5.91 10.45 -9.88
C THR A 106 -6.28 9.07 -10.43
N PRO A 107 -6.20 7.99 -9.65
CA PRO A 107 -6.65 6.69 -10.12
C PRO A 107 -8.15 6.80 -10.46
N PRO A 108 -8.59 6.19 -11.58
CA PRO A 108 -9.99 6.22 -11.97
C PRO A 108 -10.84 5.66 -10.83
N GLN A 109 -11.75 6.49 -10.32
CA GLN A 109 -12.79 6.07 -9.39
C GLN A 109 -13.80 5.28 -10.22
N GLU A 110 -13.66 3.95 -10.28
CA GLU A 110 -14.76 3.11 -10.77
C GLU A 110 -15.89 3.21 -9.75
N SER A 111 -16.96 3.88 -10.15
CA SER A 111 -18.23 3.92 -9.45
C SER A 111 -18.75 2.48 -9.33
N VAL A 112 -18.56 1.87 -8.17
CA VAL A 112 -19.36 0.71 -7.80
C VAL A 112 -20.79 1.21 -7.63
N ASN A 113 -21.61 1.06 -8.66
CA ASN A 113 -23.05 1.20 -8.54
C ASN A 113 -23.49 0.13 -7.54
N LEU A 114 -23.83 0.57 -6.34
CA LEU A 114 -24.54 -0.23 -5.37
C LEU A 114 -25.99 -0.26 -5.85
N ASP A 115 -26.30 -1.17 -6.77
CA ASP A 115 -27.69 -1.46 -7.14
C ASP A 115 -28.38 -2.10 -5.93
N LEU A 116 -28.91 -1.24 -5.05
CA LEU A 116 -30.03 -1.57 -4.18
C LEU A 116 -31.24 -1.85 -5.09
N ASN A 117 -31.39 -3.09 -5.53
CA ASN A 117 -32.71 -3.65 -5.82
C ASN A 117 -33.12 -4.42 -4.56
N GLN A 118 -33.99 -3.87 -3.70
CA GLN A 118 -35.45 -3.85 -3.89
C GLN A 118 -35.98 -5.18 -4.42
N THR A 119 -36.27 -6.11 -3.51
CA THR A 119 -37.64 -6.55 -3.19
C THR A 119 -37.64 -7.36 -1.90
#